data_AF-A0A3A5ADW3-F1
#
_entry.id   AF-A0A3A5ADW3-F1
#
_cell.length_a   1.000
_cell.length_b   1.000
_cell.length_c   1.000
_cell.angle_alpha   90.00
_cell.angle_beta   90.00
_cell.angle_gamma   90.00
#
_symmetry.space_group_name_H-M   'P 1'
#
loop_
_entity.id
_entity.type
_entity.pdbx_description
1 polymer ?
#
loop_
_entity_poly.entity_id
_entity_poly.type
_entity_poly.pdbx_seq_one_letter_code
_entity_poly.pdbx_strand_id
1 'polypeptide(L)'
;MLKPYEQGALDGLCGVYCIVNASRIIGGVGEEESRQLFQEIIYYLDRTKDLPKILITGMGIQTIGAILADVVGGRINSRAMPFKQYPDTPLEAFWAEMMGFMGSGDRRAILTAIGGPMWDHWSIVESITDRQIRFFDSYKLKRLNRSRCATIRCTSSRPHLLSPTHTYFLS
;
A
#
# COMPACT_ATOMS: atom_id res chain seq x y z
N MET A 1 19.61 -8.71 23.85
CA MET A 1 19.60 -7.25 24.08
C MET A 1 18.28 -6.71 23.54
N LEU A 2 17.52 -5.98 24.36
CA LEU A 2 16.24 -5.37 23.96
C LEU A 2 16.52 -4.25 22.95
N LYS A 3 15.83 -4.25 21.80
CA LYS A 3 15.95 -3.18 20.80
C LYS A 3 14.84 -2.15 21.03
N PRO A 4 15.11 -0.84 20.82
CA PRO A 4 14.07 0.17 20.89
C PRO A 4 13.05 -0.04 19.77
N TYR A 5 11.82 0.42 20.00
CA TYR A 5 10.82 0.53 18.94
C TYR A 5 11.20 1.65 17.97
N GLU A 6 10.94 1.44 16.69
CA GLU A 6 11.08 2.48 15.67
C GLU A 6 9.79 3.31 15.61
N GLN A 7 9.92 4.58 15.22
CA GLN A 7 8.74 5.41 14.95
C GLN A 7 7.89 4.76 13.85
N GLY A 8 6.57 4.69 14.04
CA GLY A 8 5.67 3.92 13.17
C GLY A 8 5.53 2.43 13.53
N ALA A 9 6.37 1.88 14.40
CA ALA A 9 6.28 0.47 14.79
C ALA A 9 5.16 0.17 15.81
N LEU A 10 4.62 1.20 16.44
CA LEU A 10 3.61 1.12 17.50
C LEU A 10 2.27 1.76 17.12
N ASP A 11 2.19 2.36 15.93
CA ASP A 11 0.99 3.03 15.45
C ASP A 11 0.49 2.41 14.13
N GLY A 12 -0.76 2.70 13.78
CA GLY A 12 -1.42 2.18 12.58
C GLY A 12 -1.35 3.09 11.36
N LEU A 13 -0.40 4.01 11.28
CA LEU A 13 -0.37 5.03 10.22
C LEU A 13 0.21 4.54 8.88
N CYS A 14 0.58 3.26 8.75
CA CYS A 14 1.16 2.73 7.51
C CYS A 14 0.30 3.01 6.26
N GLY A 15 -1.03 2.90 6.38
CA GLY A 15 -1.95 3.23 5.29
C GLY A 15 -1.95 4.71 4.90
N VAL A 16 -1.84 5.63 5.87
CA VAL A 16 -1.70 7.08 5.61
C VAL A 16 -0.43 7.35 4.81
N TYR A 17 0.69 6.80 5.27
CA TYR A 17 1.96 6.95 4.58
C TYR A 17 1.95 6.35 3.18
N CYS A 18 1.27 5.22 2.95
CA CYS A 18 1.10 4.66 1.61
C CYS A 18 0.40 5.64 0.66
N ILE A 19 -0.65 6.31 1.11
CA ILE A 19 -1.39 7.28 0.29
C ILE A 19 -0.53 8.51 -0.03
N VAL A 20 0.21 9.02 0.96
CA VAL A 20 1.15 10.14 0.77
C VAL A 20 2.25 9.75 -0.21
N ASN A 21 2.86 8.58 -0.02
CA ASN A 21 3.93 8.07 -0.88
C ASN A 21 3.46 7.81 -2.31
N ALA A 22 2.27 7.25 -2.49
CA ALA A 22 1.69 7.07 -3.83
C ALA A 22 1.48 8.41 -4.53
N SER A 23 0.94 9.41 -3.81
CA SER A 23 0.77 10.77 -4.34
C SER A 23 2.11 11.42 -4.69
N ARG A 24 3.16 11.15 -3.89
CA ARG A 24 4.53 11.60 -4.17
C ARG A 24 5.09 11.01 -5.46
N ILE A 25 4.92 9.71 -5.68
CA ILE A 25 5.39 9.02 -6.89
C ILE A 25 4.63 9.53 -8.13
N ILE A 26 3.30 9.63 -8.02
CA ILE A 26 2.41 9.95 -9.16
C ILE A 26 2.48 11.44 -9.50
N GLY A 27 2.34 12.30 -8.49
CA GLY A 27 2.36 13.76 -8.66
C GLY A 27 3.77 14.33 -8.83
N GLY A 28 4.81 13.60 -8.43
CA GLY A 28 6.17 14.12 -8.35
C GLY A 28 6.32 15.23 -7.31
N VAL A 29 5.49 15.21 -6.26
CA VAL A 29 5.40 16.32 -5.30
C VAL A 29 6.54 16.30 -4.27
N GLY A 30 6.85 17.47 -3.70
CA GLY A 30 7.90 17.67 -2.72
C GLY A 30 7.49 17.31 -1.30
N GLU A 31 8.37 17.64 -0.35
CA GLU A 31 8.12 17.41 1.07
C GLU A 31 6.95 18.24 1.59
N GLU A 32 6.84 19.50 1.17
CA GLU A 32 5.81 20.42 1.68
C GLU A 32 4.41 19.96 1.27
N GLU A 33 4.20 19.62 0.01
CA GLU A 33 2.92 19.09 -0.45
C GLU A 33 2.61 17.71 0.15
N SER A 34 3.63 16.88 0.38
CA SER A 34 3.47 15.59 1.06
C SER A 34 3.03 15.78 2.51
N ARG A 35 3.61 16.76 3.21
CA ARG A 35 3.26 17.13 4.58
C ARG A 35 1.86 17.72 4.65
N GLN A 36 1.48 18.57 3.69
CA GLN A 36 0.13 19.10 3.59
C GLN A 36 -0.89 17.97 3.40
N LEU A 37 -0.64 17.03 2.47
CA LEU A 37 -1.53 15.89 2.25
C LEU A 37 -1.63 15.01 3.51
N PHE A 38 -0.52 14.77 4.21
CA PHE A 38 -0.54 14.08 5.50
C PHE A 38 -1.48 14.78 6.50
N GLN A 39 -1.36 16.10 6.67
CA GLN A 39 -2.23 16.87 7.57
C GLN A 39 -3.70 16.81 7.15
N GLU A 40 -4.00 16.95 5.85
CA GLU A 40 -5.35 16.83 5.30
C GLU A 40 -5.98 15.47 5.65
N ILE A 41 -5.20 14.38 5.56
CA ILE A 41 -5.66 13.04 5.96
C ILE A 41 -5.91 12.97 7.46
N ILE A 42 -5.02 13.51 8.30
CA ILE A 42 -5.21 13.51 9.76
C ILE A 42 -6.48 14.29 10.15
N TYR A 43 -6.70 15.47 9.58
CA TYR A 43 -7.92 16.25 9.84
C TYR A 43 -9.18 15.56 9.33
N TYR A 44 -9.10 14.87 8.20
CA TYR A 44 -10.21 14.04 7.71
C TYR A 44 -10.56 12.94 8.73
N LEU A 45 -9.57 12.18 9.19
CA LEU A 45 -9.75 11.09 10.14
C LEU A 45 -10.24 11.56 11.52
N ASP A 46 -9.81 12.74 11.96
CA ASP A 46 -10.31 13.35 13.19
C ASP A 46 -11.78 13.75 13.04
N ARG A 47 -12.13 14.41 11.94
CA ARG A 47 -13.51 14.80 11.62
C ARG A 47 -14.46 13.61 11.50
N THR A 48 -14.01 12.48 10.94
CA THR A 48 -14.82 11.24 10.87
C THR A 48 -14.78 10.43 12.16
N LYS A 49 -14.03 10.87 13.18
CA LYS A 49 -13.81 10.21 14.48
C LYS A 49 -13.11 8.84 14.38
N ASP A 50 -12.43 8.59 13.27
CA ASP A 50 -11.69 7.35 13.04
C ASP A 50 -10.23 7.43 13.51
N LEU A 51 -9.69 8.63 13.73
CA LEU A 51 -8.27 8.84 14.06
C LEU A 51 -7.79 8.00 15.26
N PRO A 52 -8.47 7.98 16.44
CA PRO A 52 -8.01 7.16 17.57
C PRO A 52 -7.98 5.67 17.24
N LYS A 53 -9.00 5.17 16.54
CA LYS A 53 -9.09 3.77 16.13
C LYS A 53 -7.95 3.41 15.17
N ILE A 54 -7.69 4.25 14.17
CA ILE A 54 -6.66 4.01 13.16
C ILE A 54 -5.26 4.05 13.77
N LEU A 55 -5.00 4.99 14.68
CA LEU A 55 -3.72 5.07 15.38
C LEU A 55 -3.39 3.77 16.13
N ILE A 56 -4.40 3.08 16.66
CA ILE A 56 -4.23 1.86 17.46
C ILE A 56 -4.26 0.59 16.59
N THR A 57 -5.16 0.53 15.60
CA THR A 57 -5.50 -0.72 14.90
C THR A 57 -5.19 -0.73 13.41
N GLY A 58 -4.69 0.39 12.88
CA GLY A 58 -4.51 0.57 11.44
C GLY A 58 -5.83 0.83 10.71
N MET A 59 -5.80 0.71 9.39
CA MET A 59 -6.96 1.00 8.54
C MET A 59 -7.23 -0.11 7.54
N GLY A 60 -8.51 -0.31 7.24
CA GLY A 60 -8.96 -1.23 6.19
C GLY A 60 -9.07 -0.56 4.83
N ILE A 61 -9.32 -1.38 3.80
CA ILE A 61 -9.45 -0.93 2.41
C ILE A 61 -10.57 0.11 2.19
N GLN A 62 -11.64 0.06 3.00
CA GLN A 62 -12.75 1.02 2.92
C GLN A 62 -12.29 2.44 3.31
N THR A 63 -11.54 2.56 4.40
CA THR A 63 -10.97 3.83 4.84
C THR A 63 -9.96 4.36 3.83
N ILE A 64 -9.11 3.48 3.26
CA ILE A 64 -8.20 3.88 2.16
C ILE A 64 -8.99 4.43 0.98
N GLY A 65 -10.05 3.74 0.55
CA GLY A 65 -10.92 4.19 -0.53
C GLY A 65 -11.56 5.55 -0.25
N ALA A 66 -12.04 5.76 0.98
CA ALA A 66 -12.64 7.03 1.40
C ALA A 66 -11.61 8.18 1.40
N ILE A 67 -10.41 7.97 1.92
CA ILE A 67 -9.33 8.97 1.86
C ILE A 67 -8.93 9.29 0.42
N LEU A 68 -8.79 8.26 -0.43
CA LEU A 68 -8.49 8.46 -1.85
C LEU A 68 -9.59 9.29 -2.52
N ALA A 69 -10.87 9.04 -2.20
CA ALA A 69 -12.01 9.76 -2.77
C ALA A 69 -12.12 11.21 -2.27
N ASP A 70 -12.12 11.39 -0.95
CA ASP A 70 -12.56 12.63 -0.31
C ASP A 70 -11.42 13.61 0.00
N VAL A 71 -10.18 13.12 0.06
CA VAL A 71 -9.00 13.92 0.43
C VAL A 71 -8.02 14.02 -0.74
N VAL A 72 -7.63 12.88 -1.32
CA VAL A 72 -6.63 12.87 -2.40
C VAL A 72 -7.21 13.48 -3.67
N GLY A 73 -8.45 13.13 -4.03
CA GLY A 73 -9.15 13.71 -5.16
C GLY A 73 -8.34 13.66 -6.47
N GLY A 74 -8.19 14.79 -7.14
CA GLY A 74 -7.47 14.92 -8.41
C GLY A 74 -5.95 14.79 -8.34
N ARG A 75 -5.36 14.57 -7.16
CA ARG A 75 -3.91 14.30 -7.03
C ARG A 75 -3.52 12.92 -7.59
N ILE A 76 -4.48 12.00 -7.65
CA ILE A 76 -4.35 10.68 -8.30
C ILE A 76 -5.57 10.49 -9.21
N ASN A 77 -5.36 10.66 -10.52
CA ASN A 77 -6.44 10.75 -11.49
C ASN A 77 -7.09 9.39 -11.78
N SER A 78 -6.29 8.32 -11.80
CA SER A 78 -6.73 6.96 -12.09
C SER A 78 -6.52 6.06 -10.89
N ARG A 79 -7.60 5.37 -10.50
CA ARG A 79 -7.64 4.47 -9.36
C ARG A 79 -8.41 3.22 -9.77
N ALA A 80 -7.70 2.12 -9.98
CA ALA A 80 -8.30 0.85 -10.37
C ALA A 80 -8.02 -0.24 -9.33
N MET A 81 -8.98 -1.15 -9.14
CA MET A 81 -8.80 -2.37 -8.35
C MET A 81 -9.16 -3.58 -9.23
N PRO A 82 -8.28 -4.00 -10.15
CA PRO A 82 -8.60 -4.99 -11.17
C PRO A 82 -9.07 -6.33 -10.58
N PHE A 83 -8.58 -6.68 -9.39
CA PHE A 83 -8.88 -7.95 -8.74
C PHE A 83 -9.88 -7.86 -7.57
N LYS A 84 -10.60 -6.73 -7.41
CA LYS A 84 -11.49 -6.49 -6.26
C LYS A 84 -12.51 -7.61 -6.02
N GLN A 85 -13.02 -8.21 -7.08
CA GLN A 85 -14.04 -9.27 -7.04
C GLN A 85 -13.45 -10.67 -7.24
N TYR A 86 -12.12 -10.81 -7.25
CA TYR A 86 -11.41 -12.03 -7.62
C TYR A 86 -10.47 -12.49 -6.49
N PRO A 87 -11.01 -13.01 -5.37
CA PRO A 87 -10.21 -13.40 -4.21
C PRO A 87 -9.22 -14.53 -4.49
N ASP A 88 -9.55 -15.42 -5.43
CA ASP A 88 -8.72 -16.60 -5.77
C ASP A 88 -7.75 -16.34 -6.93
N THR A 89 -7.40 -15.08 -7.20
CA THR A 89 -6.48 -14.71 -8.28
C THR A 89 -5.11 -15.40 -8.07
N PRO A 90 -4.64 -16.23 -9.02
CA PRO A 90 -3.34 -16.89 -8.91
C PRO A 90 -2.19 -15.87 -8.91
N LEU A 91 -1.08 -16.18 -8.20
CA LEU A 91 0.08 -15.29 -8.15
C LEU A 91 0.57 -14.93 -9.56
N GLU A 92 0.59 -15.89 -10.48
CA GLU A 92 1.06 -15.66 -11.86
C GLU A 92 0.27 -14.55 -12.57
N ALA A 93 -1.06 -14.60 -12.50
CA ALA A 93 -1.94 -13.60 -13.10
C ALA A 93 -1.79 -12.24 -12.40
N PHE A 94 -1.79 -12.25 -11.06
CA PHE A 94 -1.64 -11.02 -10.29
C PHE A 94 -0.30 -10.33 -10.56
N TRP A 95 0.78 -11.11 -10.61
CA TRP A 95 2.13 -10.61 -10.84
C TRP A 95 2.32 -10.06 -12.26
N ALA A 96 1.79 -10.77 -13.27
CA ALA A 96 1.81 -10.32 -14.65
C ALA A 96 1.05 -8.99 -14.82
N GLU A 97 -0.12 -8.85 -14.17
CA GLU A 97 -0.91 -7.62 -14.24
C GLU A 97 -0.22 -6.45 -13.54
N MET A 98 0.38 -6.66 -12.36
CA MET A 98 1.20 -5.63 -11.70
C MET A 98 2.37 -5.19 -12.58
N MET A 99 3.08 -6.14 -13.21
CA MET A 99 4.16 -5.83 -14.14
C MET A 99 3.68 -5.05 -15.37
N GLY A 100 2.58 -5.49 -15.98
CA GLY A 100 1.99 -4.84 -17.14
C GLY A 100 1.59 -3.39 -16.83
N PHE A 101 0.93 -3.17 -15.69
CA PHE A 101 0.58 -1.84 -15.23
C PHE A 101 1.81 -0.96 -15.02
N MET A 102 2.79 -1.42 -14.25
CA MET A 102 4.01 -0.64 -13.97
C MET A 102 4.85 -0.37 -15.22
N GLY A 103 4.80 -1.26 -16.24
CA GLY A 103 5.48 -1.09 -17.52
C GLY A 103 4.75 -0.23 -18.55
N SER A 104 3.49 0.14 -18.30
CA SER A 104 2.62 0.84 -19.27
C SER A 104 2.73 2.38 -19.22
N GLY A 105 3.67 2.92 -18.46
CA GLY A 105 3.97 4.36 -18.44
C GLY A 105 4.68 4.79 -17.17
N ASP A 106 4.99 6.08 -17.10
CA ASP A 106 5.66 6.69 -15.95
C ASP A 106 4.69 7.07 -14.83
N ARG A 107 5.22 7.37 -13.64
CA ARG A 107 4.47 7.92 -12.50
C ARG A 107 3.30 7.05 -12.06
N ARG A 108 3.57 5.75 -11.87
CA ARG A 108 2.60 4.75 -11.42
C ARG A 108 3.02 4.18 -10.07
N ALA A 109 2.04 3.80 -9.27
CA ALA A 109 2.27 3.11 -8.01
C ALA A 109 1.19 2.04 -7.79
N ILE A 110 1.55 0.95 -7.11
CA ILE A 110 0.57 -0.04 -6.66
C ILE A 110 0.53 -0.04 -5.15
N LEU A 111 -0.61 0.31 -4.57
CA LEU A 111 -0.87 0.20 -3.14
C LEU A 111 -1.44 -1.18 -2.88
N THR A 112 -0.78 -2.00 -2.05
CA THR A 112 -1.21 -3.37 -1.75
C THR A 112 -1.16 -3.66 -0.26
N ALA A 113 -2.14 -4.42 0.23
CA ALA A 113 -2.03 -5.08 1.51
C ALA A 113 -1.09 -6.28 1.42
N ILE A 114 -0.32 -6.50 2.49
CA ILE A 114 0.65 -7.56 2.65
C ILE A 114 0.37 -8.23 3.98
N GLY A 115 -0.08 -9.47 3.89
CA GLY A 115 -0.36 -10.34 5.03
C GLY A 115 0.70 -11.42 5.23
N GLY A 116 0.42 -12.27 6.20
CA GLY A 116 1.23 -13.44 6.55
C GLY A 116 1.83 -13.32 7.95
N PRO A 117 2.60 -14.32 8.41
CA PRO A 117 3.08 -14.36 9.80
C PRO A 117 3.98 -13.19 10.20
N MET A 118 4.55 -12.49 9.23
CA MET A 118 5.47 -11.37 9.45
C MET A 118 4.84 -10.01 9.19
N TRP A 119 3.68 -9.96 8.55
CA TRP A 119 3.13 -8.72 8.00
C TRP A 119 1.62 -8.66 8.20
N ASP A 120 1.18 -7.51 8.65
CA ASP A 120 -0.19 -7.03 8.55
C ASP A 120 -0.09 -5.55 8.19
N HIS A 121 0.19 -5.29 6.90
CA HIS A 121 0.80 -4.03 6.48
C HIS A 121 0.33 -3.57 5.11
N TRP A 122 0.19 -2.26 4.95
CA TRP A 122 0.02 -1.62 3.65
C TRP A 122 1.36 -1.15 3.13
N SER A 123 1.64 -1.35 1.84
CA SER A 123 2.85 -0.82 1.23
C SER A 123 2.63 -0.38 -0.21
N ILE A 124 3.59 0.37 -0.74
CA ILE A 124 3.61 0.87 -2.12
C ILE A 124 4.67 0.15 -2.92
N VAL A 125 4.27 -0.51 -4.01
CA VAL A 125 5.19 -1.01 -5.03
C VAL A 125 5.63 0.16 -5.91
N GLU A 126 6.95 0.42 -5.93
CA GLU A 126 7.57 1.41 -6.83
C GLU A 126 8.12 0.77 -8.11
N SER A 127 8.50 -0.51 -8.05
CA SER A 127 8.96 -1.25 -9.21
C SER A 127 8.82 -2.75 -8.98
N ILE A 128 8.65 -3.48 -10.07
CA ILE A 128 8.46 -4.93 -10.07
C ILE A 128 9.16 -5.53 -11.29
N THR A 129 9.78 -6.68 -11.10
CA THR A 129 10.35 -7.52 -12.16
C THR A 129 9.71 -8.89 -12.13
N ASP A 130 10.09 -9.78 -13.04
CA ASP A 130 9.70 -11.19 -13.05
C ASP A 130 9.99 -11.93 -11.73
N ARG A 131 10.96 -11.44 -10.93
CA ARG A 131 11.50 -12.10 -9.73
C ARG A 131 11.24 -11.37 -8.42
N GLN A 132 11.07 -10.05 -8.44
CA GLN A 132 11.08 -9.27 -7.20
C GLN A 132 10.20 -8.02 -7.29
N ILE A 133 9.58 -7.67 -6.17
CA ILE A 133 8.98 -6.37 -5.92
C ILE A 133 9.95 -5.51 -5.10
N ARG A 134 10.07 -4.23 -5.45
CA ARG A 134 10.63 -3.18 -4.61
C ARG A 134 9.53 -2.28 -4.09
N PHE A 135 9.62 -1.94 -2.82
CA PHE A 135 8.64 -1.12 -2.13
C PHE A 135 9.21 0.24 -1.77
N PHE A 136 8.37 1.26 -1.93
CA PHE A 136 8.58 2.60 -1.37
C PHE A 136 7.86 2.67 -0.01
N ASP A 137 8.40 1.92 0.94
CA ASP A 137 7.79 1.64 2.23
C ASP A 137 8.28 2.61 3.31
N SER A 138 7.36 3.07 4.16
CA SER A 138 7.69 3.96 5.30
C SER A 138 8.13 3.19 6.56
N TYR A 139 8.24 1.87 6.50
CA TYR A 139 8.73 1.04 7.58
C TYR A 139 9.95 0.23 7.13
N LYS A 140 9.91 -1.10 7.24
CA LYS A 140 11.06 -1.98 7.01
C LYS A 140 10.99 -2.78 5.72
N LEU A 141 9.85 -2.79 5.05
CA LEU A 141 9.65 -3.67 3.91
C LEU A 141 10.27 -3.05 2.67
N LYS A 142 11.50 -3.44 2.33
CA LYS A 142 12.17 -2.89 1.14
C LYS A 142 11.86 -3.70 -0.13
N ARG A 143 11.81 -5.02 -0.02
CA ARG A 143 11.74 -5.93 -1.18
C ARG A 143 11.08 -7.26 -0.81
N LEU A 144 10.41 -7.88 -1.78
CA LEU A 144 9.93 -9.26 -1.68
C LEU A 144 10.29 -10.04 -2.94
N ASN A 145 10.82 -11.24 -2.75
CA ASN A 145 11.06 -12.17 -3.86
C ASN A 145 9.76 -12.90 -4.21
N ARG A 146 9.43 -12.98 -5.50
CA ARG A 146 8.24 -13.67 -6.03
C ARG A 146 8.11 -15.09 -5.51
N SER A 147 9.24 -15.81 -5.45
CA SER A 147 9.30 -17.19 -4.94
C SER A 147 8.88 -17.33 -3.47
N ARG A 148 8.80 -16.24 -2.71
CA ARG A 148 8.36 -16.20 -1.31
C ARG A 148 6.97 -15.56 -1.11
N CYS A 149 6.31 -15.15 -2.20
CA CYS A 149 4.98 -14.54 -2.17
C CYS A 149 3.91 -15.57 -2.53
N ALA A 150 2.71 -15.44 -1.98
CA ALA A 150 1.50 -16.14 -2.40
C ALA A 150 0.33 -15.15 -2.44
N THR A 151 -0.79 -15.51 -3.08
CA THR A 151 -2.00 -14.66 -3.13
C THR A 151 -3.22 -15.26 -2.42
N ILE A 152 -3.25 -16.58 -2.26
CA ILE A 152 -4.41 -17.30 -1.69
C ILE A 152 -4.13 -17.71 -0.24
N ARG A 153 -3.01 -18.40 -0.02
CA ARG A 153 -2.62 -18.88 1.32
C ARG A 153 -1.11 -18.86 1.48
N CYS A 154 -0.65 -18.45 2.66
CA CYS A 154 0.77 -18.50 3.02
C CYS A 154 1.20 -19.94 3.39
N THR A 155 2.47 -20.24 3.14
CA THR A 155 3.15 -21.46 3.57
C THR A 155 4.51 -21.11 4.18
N SER A 156 5.19 -22.08 4.79
CA SER A 156 6.54 -21.85 5.32
C SER A 156 7.54 -21.42 4.23
N SER A 157 7.38 -21.93 2.99
CA SER A 157 8.20 -21.53 1.85
C SER A 157 7.76 -20.21 1.21
N ARG A 158 6.47 -19.87 1.31
CA ARG A 158 5.86 -18.65 0.75
C ARG A 158 5.11 -17.88 1.84
N PRO A 159 5.83 -17.25 2.79
CA PRO A 159 5.22 -16.67 3.97
C PRO A 159 4.54 -15.31 3.71
N HIS A 160 4.82 -14.66 2.59
CA HIS A 160 4.29 -13.32 2.31
C HIS A 160 3.02 -13.43 1.47
N LEU A 161 1.89 -12.98 2.02
CA LEU A 161 0.62 -12.98 1.32
C LEU A 161 0.38 -11.61 0.69
N LEU A 162 0.37 -11.51 -0.63
CA LEU A 162 -0.12 -10.33 -1.32
C LEU A 162 -1.64 -10.48 -1.47
N SER A 163 -2.40 -9.40 -1.33
CA SER A 163 -3.87 -9.46 -1.37
C SER A 163 -4.42 -8.78 -2.63
N PRO A 164 -4.75 -9.54 -3.70
CA PRO A 164 -5.25 -8.97 -4.95
C PRO A 164 -6.51 -8.11 -4.76
N THR A 165 -7.43 -8.53 -3.89
CA THR A 165 -8.68 -7.80 -3.59
C THR A 165 -8.46 -6.52 -2.80
N HIS A 166 -7.27 -6.37 -2.19
CA HIS A 166 -6.85 -5.20 -1.41
C HIS A 166 -5.66 -4.53 -2.09
N THR A 167 -5.76 -4.36 -3.41
CA THR A 167 -4.71 -3.74 -4.23
C THR A 167 -5.31 -2.67 -5.14
N TYR A 168 -4.75 -1.46 -5.08
CA TYR A 168 -5.04 -0.36 -5.99
C TYR A 168 -3.90 -0.15 -6.98
N PHE A 169 -4.25 0.04 -8.24
CA PHE A 169 -3.38 0.50 -9.31
C PHE A 169 -3.63 1.99 -9.49
N LEU A 170 -2.59 2.81 -9.29
CA LEU A 170 -2.68 4.26 -9.15
C LEU A 170 -1.80 4.96 -10.20
N SER A 171 -2.37 5.90 -10.96
CA SER A 171 -1.67 6.72 -11.96
C SER A 171 -2.33 8.09 -12.18
#